data_AF-A0A1A7QZI6-F1
#
_entry.id   AF-A0A1A7QZI6-F1
#
_cell.length_a   1.000
_cell.length_b   1.000
_cell.length_c   1.000
_cell.angle_alpha   90.00
_cell.angle_beta   90.00
_cell.angle_gamma   90.00
#
_symmetry.space_group_name_H-M   'P 1'
#
loop_
_entity.id
_entity.type
_entity.pdbx_description
1 polymer ?
#
loop_
_entity_poly.entity_id
_entity_poly.type
_entity_poly.pdbx_seq_one_letter_code
_entity_poly.pdbx_strand_id
1 'polypeptide(L)'
;MTSNSLDIEFEEAVERINSYGEPFPADLLLRLYAYYKKATNDYSTPRGKKPMINAFKTNALFQVSSVSPDEAKRIYIDLVNNYFLYGK
;
A
#
# COMPACT_ATOMS: atom_id res chain seq x y z
N MET A 1 -15.68 13.44 3.91
CA MET A 1 -15.63 12.43 2.83
C MET A 1 -16.61 11.33 3.19
N THR A 2 -17.61 11.08 2.34
CA THR A 2 -18.42 9.86 2.42
C THR A 2 -17.52 8.66 2.10
N SER A 3 -17.85 7.45 2.58
CA SER A 3 -17.04 6.24 2.32
C SER A 3 -16.71 6.08 0.82
N ASN A 4 -17.69 6.37 -0.04
CA ASN A 4 -17.53 6.31 -1.49
C ASN A 4 -16.45 7.25 -2.06
N SER A 5 -16.22 8.44 -1.48
CA SER A 5 -15.17 9.36 -1.96
C SER A 5 -13.78 8.78 -1.69
N LEU A 6 -13.59 8.24 -0.48
CA LEU A 6 -12.32 7.67 -0.06
C LEU A 6 -11.96 6.42 -0.88
N ASP A 7 -12.96 5.61 -1.22
CA ASP A 7 -12.77 4.42 -2.05
C ASP A 7 -12.30 4.79 -3.47
N ILE A 8 -12.94 5.78 -4.10
CA ILE A 8 -12.56 6.28 -5.43
C ILE A 8 -11.13 6.82 -5.40
N GLU A 9 -10.79 7.69 -4.45
CA GLU A 9 -9.44 8.25 -4.31
C GLU A 9 -8.38 7.16 -4.08
N PHE A 10 -8.72 6.11 -3.33
CA PHE A 10 -7.84 4.98 -3.11
C PHE A 10 -7.61 4.16 -4.39
N GLU A 11 -8.67 3.87 -5.15
CA GLU A 11 -8.57 3.16 -6.44
C GLU A 11 -7.74 3.96 -7.46
N GLU A 12 -7.95 5.27 -7.55
CA GLU A 12 -7.15 6.16 -8.40
C GLU A 12 -5.66 6.14 -8.01
N ALA A 13 -5.35 6.16 -6.70
CA ALA A 13 -3.98 6.06 -6.21
C ALA A 13 -3.34 4.70 -6.57
N VAL A 14 -4.10 3.60 -6.48
CA VAL A 14 -3.65 2.25 -6.87
C VAL A 14 -3.37 2.18 -8.37
N GLU A 15 -4.27 2.71 -9.20
CA GLU A 15 -4.10 2.76 -10.65
C GLU A 15 -2.87 3.60 -11.03
N ARG A 16 -2.65 4.72 -10.35
CA ARG A 16 -1.47 5.58 -10.57
C ARG A 16 -0.15 4.85 -10.29
N ILE A 17 -0.09 4.02 -9.25
CA ILE A 17 1.09 3.19 -8.97
C ILE A 17 1.25 2.09 -10.03
N ASN A 18 0.17 1.42 -10.42
CA ASN A 18 0.21 0.32 -11.39
C ASN A 18 0.56 0.78 -12.82
N SER A 19 0.21 2.02 -13.17
CA SER A 19 0.51 2.63 -14.48
C SER A 19 1.89 3.26 -14.56
N TYR A 20 2.61 3.38 -13.44
CA TYR A 20 3.94 3.97 -13.42
C TYR A 20 5.00 3.00 -13.96
N GLY A 21 5.75 3.43 -14.97
CA GLY A 21 6.69 2.57 -15.70
C GLY A 21 8.12 2.49 -15.13
N GLU A 22 8.49 3.37 -14.20
CA GLU A 22 9.82 3.38 -13.60
C GLU A 22 9.85 2.62 -12.27
N PRO A 23 11.01 2.07 -11.86
CA PRO A 23 11.10 1.34 -10.60
C PRO A 23 10.90 2.26 -9.39
N PHE A 24 10.11 1.79 -8.43
CA PHE A 24 9.97 2.42 -7.12
C PHE A 24 11.02 1.91 -6.13
N PRO A 25 11.38 2.72 -5.11
CA PRO A 25 12.12 2.24 -3.95
C PRO A 25 11.43 1.03 -3.30
N ALA A 26 12.23 0.05 -2.87
CA ALA A 26 11.69 -1.19 -2.29
C ALA A 26 10.94 -0.97 -0.97
N ASP A 27 11.35 0.01 -0.16
CA ASP A 27 10.68 0.35 1.10
C ASP A 27 9.27 0.91 0.84
N LEU A 28 9.13 1.79 -0.15
CA LEU A 28 7.86 2.33 -0.58
C LEU A 28 6.92 1.21 -1.04
N LEU A 29 7.41 0.28 -1.86
CA LEU A 29 6.62 -0.86 -2.32
C LEU A 29 6.14 -1.75 -1.15
N LEU A 30 6.98 -1.98 -0.14
CA LEU A 30 6.60 -2.74 1.04
C LEU A 30 5.52 -2.04 1.87
N ARG A 31 5.61 -0.71 2.02
CA ARG A 31 4.60 0.10 2.72
C ARG A 31 3.28 0.11 1.95
N LEU A 32 3.32 0.41 0.65
CA LEU A 32 2.14 0.38 -0.22
C LEU A 32 1.48 -1.00 -0.21
N TYR A 33 2.24 -2.08 -0.26
CA TYR A 33 1.73 -3.45 -0.14
C TYR A 33 0.97 -3.68 1.18
N ALA A 34 1.55 -3.27 2.31
CA ALA A 34 0.95 -3.48 3.62
C ALA A 34 -0.35 -2.69 3.79
N TYR A 35 -0.35 -1.40 3.42
CA TYR A 35 -1.55 -0.56 3.50
C TYR A 35 -2.63 -0.99 2.50
N TYR A 36 -2.26 -1.42 1.29
CA TYR A 36 -3.22 -1.98 0.34
C TYR A 36 -3.93 -3.21 0.93
N LYS A 37 -3.18 -4.19 1.45
CA LYS A 37 -3.72 -5.40 2.07
C LYS A 37 -4.66 -5.08 3.23
N LYS A 38 -4.31 -4.07 4.04
CA LYS A 38 -5.15 -3.64 5.16
C LYS A 38 -6.40 -2.90 4.69
N ALA A 39 -6.28 -2.03 3.70
CA ALA A 39 -7.38 -1.28 3.08
C ALA A 39 -8.42 -2.20 2.43
N THR A 40 -7.98 -3.31 1.83
CA THR A 40 -8.86 -4.29 1.18
C THR A 40 -9.29 -5.44 2.10
N ASN A 41 -8.99 -5.37 3.41
CA ASN A 41 -9.25 -6.46 4.38
C ASN A 41 -8.71 -7.84 3.92
N ASP A 42 -7.57 -7.88 3.23
CA ASP A 42 -6.95 -9.12 2.78
C ASP A 42 -5.91 -9.62 3.80
N TYR A 43 -6.32 -10.60 4.62
CA TYR A 43 -5.51 -11.23 5.66
C TYR A 43 -4.67 -12.42 5.18
N SER A 44 -4.61 -12.68 3.87
CA SER A 44 -3.78 -13.78 3.35
C SER A 44 -2.29 -13.53 3.58
N THR A 45 -1.55 -14.59 3.94
CA THR A 45 -0.11 -14.51 4.17
C THR A 45 0.66 -14.33 2.85
N PRO A 46 1.82 -13.63 2.85
CA PRO A 46 2.66 -13.51 1.67
C PRO A 46 3.10 -14.89 1.16
N ARG A 47 2.92 -15.14 -0.13
CA ARG A 47 3.37 -16.37 -0.81
C ARG A 47 4.41 -16.03 -1.86
N GLY A 48 5.40 -16.91 -2.04
CA GLY A 48 6.43 -16.73 -3.06
C GLY A 48 7.63 -17.65 -2.86
N LYS A 49 8.39 -17.89 -3.94
CA LYS A 49 9.58 -18.77 -3.93
C LYS A 49 10.81 -18.15 -3.24
N LYS A 50 10.75 -16.88 -2.84
CA LYS A 50 11.85 -16.14 -2.20
C LYS A 50 11.51 -15.86 -0.73
N PRO A 51 11.97 -16.69 0.23
CA PRO A 51 11.61 -16.57 1.64
C PRO A 51 11.95 -15.21 2.25
N MET A 52 13.08 -14.62 1.84
CA MET A 52 13.52 -13.31 2.31
C MET A 52 12.53 -12.19 1.96
N ILE A 53 11.98 -12.17 0.74
CA ILE A 53 10.97 -11.18 0.34
C ILE A 53 9.67 -11.38 1.14
N ASN A 54 9.28 -12.64 1.36
CA ASN A 54 8.10 -12.94 2.17
C ASN A 54 8.29 -12.45 3.61
N ALA A 55 9.48 -12.59 4.21
CA ALA A 55 9.78 -12.08 5.54
C ALA A 55 9.63 -10.55 5.63
N PHE A 56 10.11 -9.80 4.63
CA PHE A 56 9.90 -8.36 4.56
C PHE A 56 8.41 -7.99 4.46
N LYS A 57 7.66 -8.69 3.61
CA LYS A 57 6.20 -8.49 3.49
C LYS A 57 5.47 -8.79 4.79
N THR A 58 5.83 -9.88 5.47
CA THR A 58 5.26 -10.24 6.78
C THR A 58 5.55 -9.18 7.82
N ASN A 59 6.79 -8.65 7.88
CA ASN A 59 7.15 -7.56 8.78
C ASN A 59 6.32 -6.30 8.48
N ALA A 60 6.20 -5.91 7.21
CA ALA A 60 5.39 -4.76 6.82
C ALA A 60 3.91 -4.92 7.21
N LEU A 61 3.32 -6.12 7.04
CA LEU A 61 1.95 -6.40 7.49
C LEU A 61 1.80 -6.32 9.01
N PHE A 62 2.80 -6.80 9.76
CA PHE A 62 2.81 -6.71 11.22
C PHE A 62 2.81 -5.25 11.70
N GLN A 63 3.61 -4.38 11.04
CA GLN A 63 3.72 -2.96 11.37
C GLN A 63 2.40 -2.19 11.24
N VAL A 64 1.51 -2.59 10.33
CA VAL A 64 0.23 -1.90 10.08
C VAL A 64 -0.98 -2.61 10.71
N SER A 65 -0.75 -3.60 11.58
CA SER A 65 -1.80 -4.50 12.09
C SER A 65 -2.95 -3.79 12.82
N SER A 66 -2.67 -2.70 13.53
CA SER A 66 -3.62 -1.90 14.32
C SER A 66 -4.38 -0.82 13.53
N VAL A 67 -3.97 -0.55 12.29
CA VAL A 67 -4.55 0.51 11.45
C VAL A 67 -5.95 0.11 10.98
N SER A 68 -6.92 0.99 10.90
CA SER A 68 -8.24 0.63 10.34
C SER A 68 -8.20 0.56 8.80
N PRO A 69 -9.12 -0.14 8.10
CA PRO A 69 -9.12 -0.16 6.63
C PRO A 69 -9.23 1.24 6.00
N ASP A 70 -10.06 2.12 6.54
CA ASP A 70 -10.20 3.49 6.02
C ASP A 70 -8.96 4.34 6.29
N GLU A 71 -8.33 4.18 7.45
CA GLU A 71 -7.05 4.82 7.74
C GLU A 71 -5.94 4.31 6.81
N ALA A 72 -5.93 3.01 6.51
CA ALA A 72 -4.99 2.43 5.57
C ALA A 72 -5.16 3.00 4.14
N LYS A 73 -6.40 3.25 3.69
CA LYS A 73 -6.67 3.95 2.43
C LYS A 73 -6.08 5.35 2.42
N ARG A 74 -6.33 6.13 3.48
CA ARG A 74 -5.79 7.50 3.62
C ARG A 74 -4.27 7.51 3.58
N ILE A 75 -3.62 6.64 4.36
CA ILE A 75 -2.15 6.56 4.38
C ILE A 75 -1.61 6.09 3.03
N TYR A 76 -2.28 5.16 2.34
CA TYR A 76 -1.88 4.74 1.00
C TYR A 76 -1.92 5.93 0.02
N ILE A 77 -3.03 6.68 -0.01
CA ILE A 77 -3.18 7.88 -0.84
C ILE A 77 -2.07 8.90 -0.53
N ASP A 78 -1.81 9.16 0.75
CA ASP A 78 -0.76 10.09 1.17
C ASP A 78 0.64 9.63 0.73
N LEU A 79 0.94 8.33 0.79
CA LEU A 79 2.21 7.79 0.33
C LEU A 79 2.41 7.96 -1.17
N VAL A 80 1.36 7.66 -1.94
CA VAL A 80 1.37 7.84 -3.40
C VAL A 80 1.56 9.32 -3.74
N ASN A 81 0.78 10.20 -3.14
CA ASN A 81 0.86 11.64 -3.39
C ASN A 81 2.24 12.20 -3.00
N ASN A 82 2.75 11.87 -1.82
CA ASN A 82 4.06 12.34 -1.38
C ASN A 82 5.19 11.86 -2.30
N TYR A 83 5.15 10.62 -2.76
CA TYR A 83 6.15 10.12 -3.71
C TYR A 83 6.13 10.92 -5.02
N PHE A 84 4.95 11.19 -5.58
CA PHE A 84 4.87 11.93 -6.84
C PHE A 84 5.10 13.45 -6.70
N LEU A 85 4.96 14.01 -5.50
CA LEU A 85 5.25 15.42 -5.23
C LEU A 85 6.73 15.69 -4.91
N TYR A 86 7.38 14.79 -4.15
CA TYR A 86 8.71 15.05 -3.58
C TYR A 86 9.72 13.93 -3.79
N GLY A 87 9.28 12.72 -4.15
CA GLY A 87 10.11 11.53 -4.32
C GLY A 87 10.57 11.28 -5.76
N LYS A 88 10.17 12.16 -6.69
CA LYS A 88 10.73 12.28 -8.03
C LYS A 88 11.91 13.23 -8.06
#